data_AF-A0A0D7EZL5-F1
#
_entry.id   AF-A0A0D7EZL5-F1
#
_cell.length_a   1.000
_cell.length_b   1.000
_cell.length_c   1.000
_cell.angle_alpha   90.00
_cell.angle_beta   90.00
_cell.angle_gamma   90.00
#
_symmetry.space_group_name_H-M   'P 1'
#
loop_
_entity.id
_entity.type
_entity.pdbx_description
1 polymer ?
#
loop_
_entity_poly.entity_id
_entity_poly.type
_entity_poly.pdbx_seq_one_letter_code
_entity_poly.pdbx_strand_id
1 'polypeptide(L)'
;MIDAVIVSTARTPIGKAYRGALNNTDGATLLGEAIKAAVARAAVDPNDVEDVVMGAAMQQGTTGGNIARKALLRAGLPASVSGTTVDRLCASGLQAIAIAARSVIHDGVGIAVGGGGQSISLVQNEHANTYRAVDPVLMAMKPDVYMPMLDTAEVVAKRYGISRELQDEYSFDSQMRTASARESGKFDEEIVPLSTSMSITDKQTKETSLKDVELVQDEGPRPDTTQEGLAKLKPVREGGSITAGNASQLSDGASAMVIMSDKEAAKRGLKPLGIFRGFVSAGCEPDEMGIGPVYAVPRLLERHGLRVDDIDLWELNEAFAVQVLYCRDKLGIDPRKLNVNGGAISMGHPYGMSGARLAGHLLIEGRRRKAKYGVATMCVGGGMGAASLFEIID
;
A
#
# COMPACT_ATOMS: atom_id res chain seq x y z
N MET A 1 2.66 16.31 -25.47
CA MET A 1 1.93 15.81 -24.29
C MET A 1 2.85 15.98 -23.10
N ILE A 2 2.33 16.34 -21.92
CA ILE A 2 3.15 16.41 -20.70
C ILE A 2 3.06 15.04 -20.04
N ASP A 3 4.21 14.45 -19.71
CA ASP A 3 4.27 13.20 -18.97
C ASP A 3 4.50 13.49 -17.48
N ALA A 4 3.71 12.84 -16.60
CA ALA A 4 3.96 12.87 -15.16
C ALA A 4 5.01 11.80 -14.81
N VAL A 5 6.22 12.25 -14.55
CA VAL A 5 7.36 11.39 -14.23
C VAL A 5 7.58 11.31 -12.72
N ILE A 6 7.91 10.12 -12.24
CA ILE A 6 8.24 9.87 -10.84
C ILE A 6 9.76 9.92 -10.71
N VAL A 7 10.29 10.90 -9.97
CA VAL A 7 11.76 11.10 -9.84
C VAL A 7 12.34 10.50 -8.57
N SER A 8 11.50 10.27 -7.55
CA SER A 8 11.92 9.59 -6.33
C SER A 8 10.73 8.89 -5.68
N THR A 9 11.04 7.89 -4.86
CA THR A 9 10.11 7.28 -3.92
C THR A 9 10.86 7.04 -2.61
N ALA A 10 10.17 7.09 -1.49
CA ALA A 10 10.67 6.69 -0.18
C ALA A 10 9.53 6.10 0.66
N ARG A 11 9.87 5.22 1.59
CA ARG A 11 8.93 4.69 2.58
C ARG A 11 9.59 4.49 3.94
N THR A 12 8.79 4.56 4.97
CA THR A 12 9.19 4.06 6.29
C THR A 12 9.31 2.52 6.21
N PRO A 13 10.03 1.89 7.14
CA PRO A 13 9.81 0.48 7.41
C PRO A 13 8.38 0.28 7.92
N ILE A 14 7.89 -0.94 7.75
CA ILE A 14 6.55 -1.34 8.15
C ILE A 14 6.64 -1.98 9.54
N GLY A 15 5.99 -1.34 10.50
CA GLY A 15 5.84 -1.84 11.87
C GLY A 15 4.60 -2.74 11.99
N LYS A 16 4.64 -3.72 12.89
CA LYS A 16 3.45 -4.47 13.28
C LYS A 16 2.53 -3.57 14.09
N ALA A 17 1.24 -3.53 13.75
CA ALA A 17 0.29 -2.77 14.54
C ALA A 17 0.25 -3.27 16.01
N TYR A 18 0.01 -2.34 16.92
CA TYR A 18 -0.14 -2.45 18.37
C TYR A 18 1.12 -2.85 19.15
N ARG A 19 1.98 -3.68 18.57
CA ARG A 19 3.13 -4.30 19.27
C ARG A 19 4.48 -4.05 18.60
N GLY A 20 4.49 -3.39 17.45
CA GLY A 20 5.70 -3.05 16.72
C GLY A 20 6.27 -1.70 17.13
N ALA A 21 7.45 -1.39 16.60
CA ALA A 21 8.18 -0.15 16.91
C ALA A 21 7.37 1.14 16.65
N LEU A 22 6.43 1.11 15.69
CA LEU A 22 5.66 2.29 15.27
C LEU A 22 4.31 2.45 16.01
N ASN A 23 4.04 1.62 17.02
CA ASN A 23 2.72 1.54 17.67
C ASN A 23 2.27 2.83 18.38
N ASN A 24 3.20 3.76 18.60
CA ASN A 24 2.98 5.04 19.25
C ASN A 24 3.53 6.21 18.40
N THR A 25 3.72 5.98 17.10
CA THR A 25 4.14 7.02 16.16
C THR A 25 2.92 7.73 15.56
N ASP A 26 2.81 9.03 15.87
CA ASP A 26 1.75 9.88 15.33
C ASP A 26 1.75 9.97 13.80
N GLY A 27 0.55 10.06 13.22
CA GLY A 27 0.32 10.06 11.78
C GLY A 27 1.06 11.17 11.05
N ALA A 28 1.10 12.39 11.60
CA ALA A 28 1.83 13.50 10.99
C ALA A 28 3.34 13.24 10.94
N THR A 29 3.90 12.61 11.98
CA THR A 29 5.31 12.22 12.03
C THR A 29 5.59 11.07 11.06
N LEU A 30 4.74 10.04 11.06
CA LEU A 30 4.88 8.86 10.21
C LEU A 30 4.83 9.22 8.72
N LEU A 31 3.79 9.93 8.28
CA LEU A 31 3.66 10.36 6.88
C LEU A 31 4.67 11.46 6.53
N GLY A 32 4.99 12.33 7.48
CA GLY A 32 5.95 13.41 7.29
C GLY A 32 7.35 12.88 6.99
N GLU A 33 7.78 11.78 7.62
CA GLU A 33 9.09 11.20 7.33
C GLU A 33 9.18 10.67 5.88
N ALA A 34 8.14 9.99 5.40
CA ALA A 34 8.10 9.52 4.02
C ALA A 34 8.16 10.69 3.01
N ILE A 35 7.40 11.76 3.25
CA ILE A 35 7.41 12.98 2.42
C ILE A 35 8.81 13.61 2.41
N LYS A 36 9.36 13.87 3.61
CA LYS A 36 10.68 14.48 3.78
C LYS A 36 11.75 13.71 3.01
N ALA A 37 11.75 12.39 3.16
CA ALA A 37 12.76 11.55 2.54
C ALA A 37 12.59 11.45 1.01
N ALA A 38 11.35 11.40 0.51
CA ALA A 38 11.10 11.41 -0.94
C ALA A 38 11.59 12.73 -1.57
N VAL A 39 11.26 13.88 -0.95
CA VAL A 39 11.71 15.21 -1.41
C VAL A 39 13.23 15.34 -1.36
N ALA A 40 13.85 14.92 -0.25
CA ALA A 40 15.31 14.92 -0.12
C ALA A 40 15.99 14.03 -1.18
N ARG A 41 15.44 12.84 -1.44
CA ARG A 41 15.96 11.90 -2.45
C ARG A 41 15.80 12.41 -3.88
N ALA A 42 14.78 13.23 -4.15
CA ALA A 42 14.62 13.90 -5.44
C ALA A 42 15.58 15.09 -5.65
N ALA A 43 16.29 15.53 -4.60
CA ALA A 43 17.10 16.75 -4.59
C ALA A 43 16.30 17.98 -5.06
N VAL A 44 15.03 18.08 -4.64
CA VAL A 44 14.13 19.20 -4.94
C VAL A 44 14.08 20.15 -3.75
N ASP A 45 14.09 21.46 -4.01
CA ASP A 45 13.86 22.46 -2.98
C ASP A 45 12.40 22.33 -2.47
N PRO A 46 12.17 22.19 -1.15
CA PRO A 46 10.82 22.13 -0.59
C PRO A 46 9.90 23.30 -1.01
N ASN A 47 10.45 24.47 -1.37
CA ASN A 47 9.69 25.61 -1.87
C ASN A 47 9.12 25.42 -3.28
N ASP A 48 9.67 24.49 -4.05
CA ASP A 48 9.23 24.20 -5.41
C ASP A 48 8.04 23.21 -5.46
N VAL A 49 7.70 22.58 -4.33
CA VAL A 49 6.55 21.67 -4.24
C VAL A 49 5.27 22.51 -4.12
N GLU A 50 4.29 22.24 -4.98
CA GLU A 50 3.03 23.01 -4.98
C GLU A 50 1.89 22.31 -4.24
N ASP A 51 1.81 20.98 -4.33
CA ASP A 51 0.76 20.18 -3.71
C ASP A 51 1.28 18.83 -3.18
N VAL A 52 0.66 18.37 -2.11
CA VAL A 52 0.94 17.08 -1.46
C VAL A 52 -0.37 16.32 -1.30
N VAL A 53 -0.53 15.22 -2.03
CA VAL A 53 -1.69 14.35 -1.95
C VAL A 53 -1.31 13.07 -1.21
N MET A 54 -1.95 12.82 -0.06
CA MET A 54 -1.70 11.61 0.73
C MET A 54 -2.98 10.79 0.94
N GLY A 55 -2.87 9.49 0.71
CA GLY A 55 -3.92 8.53 1.00
C GLY A 55 -3.96 8.09 2.46
N ALA A 56 -5.14 8.08 3.06
CA ALA A 56 -5.40 7.50 4.38
C ALA A 56 -6.79 6.84 4.39
N ALA A 57 -6.85 5.57 4.78
CA ALA A 57 -8.09 4.77 4.73
C ALA A 57 -8.96 4.94 5.99
N MET A 58 -8.34 5.26 7.12
CA MET A 58 -9.04 5.52 8.37
C MET A 58 -8.66 6.91 8.87
N GLN A 59 -9.37 7.94 8.40
CA GLN A 59 -9.10 9.34 8.71
C GLN A 59 -9.68 9.76 10.07
N GLN A 60 -9.11 9.21 11.15
CA GLN A 60 -9.45 9.60 12.52
C GLN A 60 -8.22 9.71 13.42
N GLY A 61 -8.42 10.24 14.63
CA GLY A 61 -7.35 10.43 15.61
C GLY A 61 -6.15 11.16 15.02
N THR A 62 -4.97 10.56 15.17
CA THR A 62 -3.70 11.12 14.66
C THR A 62 -3.66 11.28 13.13
N THR A 63 -4.50 10.56 12.39
CA THR A 63 -4.65 10.69 10.93
C THR A 63 -5.95 11.41 10.50
N GLY A 64 -6.68 12.01 11.44
CA GLY A 64 -7.93 12.72 11.17
C GLY A 64 -7.74 14.11 10.57
N GLY A 65 -8.81 14.64 9.96
CA GLY A 65 -8.78 15.90 9.22
C GLY A 65 -7.89 15.78 7.98
N ASN A 66 -7.21 16.86 7.60
CA ASN A 66 -6.28 16.82 6.48
C ASN A 66 -4.87 16.38 6.92
N ILE A 67 -4.65 15.07 7.00
CA ILE A 67 -3.35 14.51 7.43
C ILE A 67 -2.23 14.83 6.44
N ALA A 68 -2.50 14.94 5.14
CA ALA A 68 -1.53 15.39 4.15
C ALA A 68 -0.94 16.77 4.51
N ARG A 69 -1.82 17.73 4.85
CA ARG A 69 -1.41 19.08 5.27
C ARG A 69 -0.62 19.07 6.59
N LYS A 70 -0.97 18.22 7.55
CA LYS A 70 -0.19 18.11 8.80
C LYS A 70 1.18 17.49 8.54
N ALA A 71 1.22 16.44 7.72
CA ALA A 71 2.42 15.69 7.40
C ALA A 71 3.42 16.49 6.57
N LEU A 72 2.98 17.28 5.58
CA LEU A 72 3.88 18.12 4.79
C LEU A 72 4.57 19.20 5.65
N LEU A 73 3.82 19.81 6.59
CA LEU A 73 4.39 20.79 7.51
C LEU A 73 5.39 20.11 8.46
N ARG A 74 5.04 18.91 8.95
CA ARG A 74 5.92 18.09 9.77
C ARG A 74 7.18 17.61 9.02
N ALA A 75 7.10 17.47 7.69
CA ALA A 75 8.21 17.15 6.81
C ALA A 75 9.15 18.35 6.55
N GLY A 76 8.73 19.56 6.93
CA GLY A 76 9.49 20.80 6.73
C GLY A 76 9.18 21.54 5.42
N LEU A 77 8.12 21.16 4.70
CA LEU A 77 7.67 21.94 3.53
C LEU A 77 7.03 23.26 4.00
N PRO A 78 7.18 24.35 3.24
CA PRO A 78 6.70 25.66 3.65
C PRO A 78 5.17 25.73 3.68
N ALA A 79 4.65 26.70 4.44
CA ALA A 79 3.21 26.89 4.59
C ALA A 79 2.49 27.21 3.27
N SER A 80 3.21 27.67 2.24
CA SER A 80 2.71 27.90 0.88
C SER A 80 2.31 26.62 0.15
N VAL A 81 2.86 25.46 0.50
CA VAL A 81 2.56 24.19 -0.19
C VAL A 81 1.18 23.68 0.20
N SER A 82 0.29 23.46 -0.76
CA SER A 82 -1.04 22.92 -0.48
C SER A 82 -0.99 21.42 -0.14
N GLY A 83 -2.08 20.88 0.41
CA GLY A 83 -2.13 19.44 0.66
C GLY A 83 -3.55 18.92 0.76
N THR A 84 -3.76 17.70 0.29
CA THR A 84 -5.06 17.04 0.21
C THR A 84 -4.98 15.60 0.70
N THR A 85 -5.92 15.20 1.55
CA THR A 85 -6.05 13.80 2.00
C THR A 85 -7.17 13.12 1.22
N VAL A 86 -6.92 11.89 0.76
CA VAL A 86 -7.90 11.13 -0.04
C VAL A 86 -8.15 9.74 0.55
N ASP A 87 -9.38 9.26 0.37
CA ASP A 87 -9.81 7.93 0.80
C ASP A 87 -10.44 7.15 -0.36
N ARG A 88 -9.83 6.00 -0.64
CA ARG A 88 -10.36 4.87 -1.40
C ARG A 88 -9.92 3.58 -0.69
N LEU A 89 -10.06 3.55 0.62
CA LEU A 89 -9.66 2.48 1.54
C LEU A 89 -8.25 1.95 1.22
N CYS A 90 -8.11 0.65 0.93
CA CYS A 90 -6.83 0.02 0.61
C CYS A 90 -6.08 0.67 -0.56
N ALA A 91 -6.79 1.35 -1.47
CA ALA A 91 -6.21 2.00 -2.64
C ALA A 91 -5.91 3.49 -2.45
N SER A 92 -6.08 4.07 -1.26
CA SER A 92 -5.91 5.51 -1.03
C SER A 92 -4.54 6.01 -1.48
N GLY A 93 -3.45 5.29 -1.16
CA GLY A 93 -2.10 5.71 -1.56
C GLY A 93 -1.87 5.67 -3.09
N LEU A 94 -2.46 4.70 -3.78
CA LEU A 94 -2.37 4.61 -5.23
C LEU A 94 -3.23 5.69 -5.91
N GLN A 95 -4.41 5.96 -5.35
CA GLN A 95 -5.30 7.02 -5.78
C GLN A 95 -4.67 8.41 -5.61
N ALA A 96 -3.91 8.62 -4.54
CA ALA A 96 -3.19 9.86 -4.28
C ALA A 96 -2.10 10.12 -5.34
N ILE A 97 -1.31 9.10 -5.69
CA ILE A 97 -0.35 9.18 -6.81
C ILE A 97 -1.07 9.58 -8.10
N ALA A 98 -2.21 8.96 -8.40
CA ALA A 98 -2.97 9.28 -9.60
C ALA A 98 -3.50 10.72 -9.62
N ILE A 99 -3.89 11.28 -8.47
CA ILE A 99 -4.35 12.68 -8.37
C ILE A 99 -3.18 13.64 -8.56
N ALA A 100 -2.06 13.42 -7.87
CA ALA A 100 -0.84 14.22 -8.03
C ALA A 100 -0.29 14.16 -9.47
N ALA A 101 -0.32 12.99 -10.12
CA ALA A 101 0.09 12.87 -11.52
C ALA A 101 -0.86 13.62 -12.47
N ARG A 102 -2.17 13.59 -12.21
CA ARG A 102 -3.15 14.33 -13.04
C ARG A 102 -3.00 15.84 -12.92
N SER A 103 -2.68 16.37 -11.74
CA SER A 103 -2.46 17.81 -11.59
C SER A 103 -1.23 18.27 -12.38
N VAL A 104 -0.18 17.46 -12.44
CA VAL A 104 0.98 17.70 -13.32
C VAL A 104 0.58 17.70 -14.81
N ILE A 105 -0.21 16.71 -15.23
CA ILE A 105 -0.59 16.54 -16.65
C ILE A 105 -1.56 17.63 -17.12
N HIS A 106 -2.53 18.01 -16.27
CA HIS A 106 -3.69 18.80 -16.68
C HIS A 106 -3.74 20.22 -16.10
N ASP A 107 -3.24 20.41 -14.88
CA ASP A 107 -3.41 21.68 -14.15
C ASP A 107 -2.14 22.54 -14.20
N GLY A 108 -1.05 22.02 -14.74
CA GLY A 108 0.22 22.73 -14.88
C GLY A 108 1.07 22.75 -13.61
N VAL A 109 0.75 21.90 -12.62
CA VAL A 109 1.55 21.73 -11.41
C VAL A 109 2.96 21.27 -11.80
N GLY A 110 3.97 22.03 -11.39
CA GLY A 110 5.37 21.73 -11.68
C GLY A 110 5.85 20.49 -10.92
N ILE A 111 5.67 20.51 -9.59
CA ILE A 111 6.09 19.43 -8.69
C ILE A 111 5.00 19.16 -7.65
N ALA A 112 4.62 17.89 -7.53
CA ALA A 112 3.69 17.38 -6.53
C ALA A 112 4.29 16.20 -5.78
N VAL A 113 3.76 15.93 -4.59
CA VAL A 113 4.03 14.69 -3.84
C VAL A 113 2.77 13.84 -3.81
N GLY A 114 2.90 12.56 -4.16
CA GLY A 114 1.83 11.57 -4.08
C GLY A 114 2.24 10.41 -3.18
N GLY A 115 1.35 9.94 -2.29
CA GLY A 115 1.69 8.85 -1.38
C GLY A 115 0.55 8.43 -0.48
N GLY A 116 0.86 7.77 0.62
CA GLY A 116 -0.12 7.45 1.65
C GLY A 116 0.49 6.82 2.88
N GLY A 117 -0.30 6.72 3.94
CA GLY A 117 0.13 6.12 5.20
C GLY A 117 -1.04 5.76 6.10
N GLN A 118 -0.77 4.88 7.06
CA GLN A 118 -1.73 4.52 8.09
C GLN A 118 -0.98 4.18 9.38
N SER A 119 -1.48 4.68 10.51
CA SER A 119 -1.14 4.17 11.84
C SER A 119 -2.36 3.43 12.35
N ILE A 120 -2.46 2.13 12.03
CA ILE A 120 -3.54 1.26 12.50
C ILE A 120 -3.53 1.21 14.03
N SER A 121 -2.34 1.17 14.64
CA SER A 121 -2.16 1.20 16.10
C SER A 121 -2.92 2.31 16.79
N LEU A 122 -2.91 3.52 16.21
CA LEU A 122 -3.48 4.71 16.84
C LEU A 122 -4.91 5.04 16.37
N VAL A 123 -5.42 4.36 15.34
CA VAL A 123 -6.72 4.73 14.74
C VAL A 123 -7.69 3.57 14.55
N GLN A 124 -7.27 2.32 14.79
CA GLN A 124 -8.13 1.15 14.84
C GLN A 124 -7.89 0.44 16.18
N ASN A 125 -8.35 1.08 17.25
CA ASN A 125 -8.19 0.62 18.64
C ASN A 125 -9.48 0.91 19.44
N GLU A 126 -9.45 0.73 20.75
CA GLU A 126 -10.58 0.94 21.66
C GLU A 126 -11.12 2.38 21.67
N HIS A 127 -10.37 3.36 21.16
CA HIS A 127 -10.78 4.76 21.06
C HIS A 127 -11.40 5.10 19.70
N ALA A 128 -11.49 4.15 18.76
CA ALA A 128 -12.10 4.38 17.45
C ALA A 128 -13.56 4.82 17.58
N ASN A 129 -13.95 5.88 16.87
CA ASN A 129 -15.32 6.36 16.92
C ASN A 129 -16.24 5.43 16.11
N THR A 130 -17.11 4.72 16.80
CA THR A 130 -18.10 3.80 16.20
C THR A 130 -19.54 4.33 16.27
N TYR A 131 -19.74 5.55 16.78
CA TYR A 131 -21.05 6.16 16.88
C TYR A 131 -21.68 6.31 15.49
N ARG A 132 -22.79 5.59 15.25
CA ARG A 132 -23.50 5.53 13.97
C ARG A 132 -22.63 5.04 12.80
N ALA A 133 -21.71 4.11 13.06
CA ALA A 133 -20.88 3.49 12.01
C ALA A 133 -21.68 2.68 10.97
N VAL A 134 -22.91 2.27 11.29
CA VAL A 134 -23.82 1.54 10.40
C VAL A 134 -25.06 2.37 10.10
N ASP A 135 -25.38 2.52 8.81
CA ASP A 135 -26.64 3.08 8.36
C ASP A 135 -27.70 1.97 8.24
N PRO A 136 -28.82 2.02 9.01
CA PRO A 136 -29.85 0.99 8.96
C PRO A 136 -30.50 0.82 7.58
N VAL A 137 -30.63 1.90 6.80
CA VAL A 137 -31.26 1.85 5.48
C VAL A 137 -30.36 1.09 4.51
N LEU A 138 -29.07 1.43 4.46
CA LEU A 138 -28.10 0.70 3.64
C LEU A 138 -27.93 -0.74 4.11
N MET A 139 -27.92 -1.01 5.42
CA MET A 139 -27.84 -2.37 5.97
C MET A 139 -28.98 -3.26 5.47
N ALA A 140 -30.19 -2.72 5.31
CA ALA A 140 -31.33 -3.47 4.78
C ALA A 140 -31.23 -3.74 3.26
N MET A 141 -30.49 -2.92 2.51
CA MET A 141 -30.37 -3.02 1.05
C MET A 141 -29.16 -3.82 0.60
N LYS A 142 -28.01 -3.60 1.25
CA LYS A 142 -26.70 -4.14 0.86
C LYS A 142 -25.86 -4.40 2.13
N PRO A 143 -26.22 -5.39 2.96
CA PRO A 143 -25.56 -5.64 4.24
C PRO A 143 -24.07 -5.92 4.09
N ASP A 144 -23.67 -6.52 2.97
CA ASP A 144 -22.29 -6.92 2.70
C ASP A 144 -21.29 -5.75 2.65
N VAL A 145 -21.77 -4.51 2.47
CA VAL A 145 -20.90 -3.32 2.55
C VAL A 145 -20.27 -3.14 3.93
N TYR A 146 -20.89 -3.70 4.97
CA TYR A 146 -20.41 -3.69 6.35
C TYR A 146 -19.73 -5.01 6.75
N MET A 147 -19.59 -5.95 5.82
CA MET A 147 -18.96 -7.24 6.09
C MET A 147 -17.48 -7.04 6.45
N PRO A 148 -16.98 -7.66 7.53
CA PRO A 148 -15.56 -7.65 7.83
C PRO A 148 -14.76 -8.23 6.66
N MET A 149 -13.63 -7.61 6.32
CA MET A 149 -12.82 -8.00 5.16
C MET A 149 -12.43 -9.48 5.19
N LEU A 150 -12.19 -10.04 6.38
CA LEU A 150 -11.90 -11.47 6.54
C LEU A 150 -13.06 -12.35 6.10
N ASP A 151 -14.30 -11.96 6.41
CA ASP A 151 -15.49 -12.73 6.03
C ASP A 151 -15.71 -12.67 4.51
N THR A 152 -15.36 -11.56 3.85
CA THR A 152 -15.33 -11.50 2.37
C THR A 152 -14.29 -12.46 1.76
N ALA A 153 -13.16 -12.66 2.44
CA ALA A 153 -12.13 -13.60 1.98
C ALA A 153 -12.60 -15.06 2.10
N GLU A 154 -13.35 -15.40 3.16
CA GLU A 154 -14.00 -16.72 3.28
C GLU A 154 -15.07 -16.93 2.20
N VAL A 155 -15.84 -15.88 1.86
CA VAL A 155 -16.80 -15.92 0.74
C VAL A 155 -16.07 -16.22 -0.57
N VAL A 156 -14.98 -15.51 -0.88
CA VAL A 156 -14.16 -15.75 -2.08
C VAL A 156 -13.60 -17.19 -2.09
N ALA A 157 -13.05 -17.67 -0.96
CA ALA A 157 -12.51 -19.02 -0.86
C ALA A 157 -13.55 -20.09 -1.20
N LYS A 158 -14.74 -19.96 -0.60
CA LYS A 158 -15.85 -20.89 -0.82
C LYS A 158 -16.46 -20.78 -2.22
N ARG A 159 -16.71 -19.55 -2.70
CA ARG A 159 -17.38 -19.27 -3.98
C ARG A 159 -16.54 -19.74 -5.17
N TYR A 160 -15.23 -19.59 -5.06
CA TYR A 160 -14.29 -19.88 -6.16
C TYR A 160 -13.46 -21.15 -5.94
N GLY A 161 -13.72 -21.90 -4.86
CA GLY A 161 -13.11 -23.21 -4.63
C GLY A 161 -11.61 -23.17 -4.37
N ILE A 162 -11.11 -22.12 -3.71
CA ILE A 162 -9.68 -21.97 -3.43
C ILE A 162 -9.36 -22.62 -2.10
N SER A 163 -8.61 -23.71 -2.17
CA SER A 163 -8.29 -24.55 -1.02
C SER A 163 -7.39 -23.85 -0.01
N ARG A 164 -7.43 -24.33 1.24
CA ARG A 164 -6.57 -23.84 2.32
C ARG A 164 -5.09 -24.07 2.00
N GLU A 165 -4.80 -25.22 1.39
CA GLU A 165 -3.44 -25.66 1.06
C GLU A 165 -2.80 -24.69 0.05
N LEU A 166 -3.52 -24.27 -0.98
CA LEU A 166 -3.03 -23.29 -1.97
C LEU A 166 -2.78 -21.92 -1.33
N GLN A 167 -3.63 -21.49 -0.41
CA GLN A 167 -3.47 -20.23 0.31
C GLN A 167 -2.22 -20.23 1.19
N ASP A 168 -1.95 -21.32 1.88
CA ASP A 168 -0.76 -21.47 2.71
C ASP A 168 0.51 -21.62 1.86
N GLU A 169 0.46 -22.34 0.74
CA GLU A 169 1.56 -22.43 -0.23
C GLU A 169 1.95 -21.03 -0.75
N TYR A 170 0.97 -20.23 -1.17
CA TYR A 170 1.22 -18.85 -1.61
C TYR A 170 1.85 -17.99 -0.50
N SER A 171 1.42 -18.18 0.73
CA SER A 171 1.88 -17.43 1.88
C SER A 171 3.33 -17.77 2.26
N PHE A 172 3.69 -19.05 2.17
CA PHE A 172 5.07 -19.51 2.28
C PHE A 172 5.94 -18.85 1.20
N ASP A 173 5.49 -18.89 -0.06
CA ASP A 173 6.17 -18.25 -1.18
C ASP A 173 6.41 -16.76 -0.96
N SER A 174 5.41 -16.02 -0.49
CA SER A 174 5.56 -14.59 -0.19
C SER A 174 6.62 -14.35 0.89
N GLN A 175 6.66 -15.17 1.96
CA GLN A 175 7.68 -15.05 2.99
C GLN A 175 9.08 -15.33 2.45
N MET A 176 9.24 -16.38 1.63
CA MET A 176 10.54 -16.77 1.07
C MET A 176 11.05 -15.73 0.07
N ARG A 177 10.17 -15.17 -0.79
CA ARG A 177 10.53 -14.09 -1.71
C ARG A 177 10.98 -12.84 -0.97
N THR A 178 10.29 -12.47 0.12
CA THR A 178 10.69 -11.33 0.95
C THR A 178 12.00 -11.59 1.71
N ALA A 179 12.23 -12.81 2.21
CA ALA A 179 13.49 -13.18 2.83
C ALA A 179 14.66 -13.03 1.86
N SER A 180 14.55 -13.63 0.66
CA SER A 180 15.56 -13.53 -0.39
C SER A 180 15.80 -12.08 -0.84
N ALA A 181 14.74 -11.29 -1.00
CA ALA A 181 14.84 -9.87 -1.37
C ALA A 181 15.55 -9.04 -0.30
N ARG A 182 15.30 -9.32 0.99
CA ARG A 182 15.97 -8.66 2.12
C ARG A 182 17.45 -9.03 2.18
N GLU A 183 17.79 -10.31 2.05
CA GLU A 183 19.19 -10.76 2.01
C GLU A 183 19.96 -10.13 0.85
N SER A 184 19.29 -9.88 -0.26
CA SER A 184 19.87 -9.25 -1.46
C SER A 184 19.82 -7.72 -1.46
N GLY A 185 19.43 -7.07 -0.35
CA GLY A 185 19.38 -5.60 -0.24
C GLY A 185 18.34 -4.91 -1.14
N LYS A 186 17.33 -5.64 -1.63
CA LYS A 186 16.38 -5.09 -2.62
C LYS A 186 15.47 -3.99 -2.09
N PHE A 187 15.35 -3.84 -0.78
CA PHE A 187 14.53 -2.81 -0.13
C PHE A 187 15.34 -1.57 0.30
N ASP A 188 16.66 -1.59 0.14
CA ASP A 188 17.55 -0.53 0.66
C ASP A 188 17.31 0.81 -0.05
N GLU A 189 16.94 0.77 -1.33
CA GLU A 189 16.63 1.97 -2.12
C GLU A 189 15.28 2.61 -1.74
N GLU A 190 14.37 1.88 -1.09
CA GLU A 190 13.03 2.39 -0.74
C GLU A 190 12.87 2.72 0.74
N ILE A 191 13.49 1.97 1.64
CA ILE A 191 13.34 2.16 3.09
C ILE A 191 14.16 3.36 3.58
N VAL A 192 13.59 4.11 4.51
CA VAL A 192 14.24 5.19 5.26
C VAL A 192 14.08 4.89 6.75
N PRO A 193 15.17 4.69 7.50
CA PRO A 193 15.11 4.47 8.94
C PRO A 193 14.26 5.51 9.68
N LEU A 194 13.51 5.05 10.67
CA LEU A 194 12.63 5.93 11.46
C LEU A 194 12.91 5.75 12.95
N SER A 195 13.44 6.80 13.57
CA SER A 195 13.55 6.91 15.01
C SER A 195 12.23 7.38 15.62
N THR A 196 11.74 6.64 16.61
CA THR A 196 10.47 6.93 17.29
C THR A 196 10.49 6.42 18.73
N SER A 197 9.40 6.66 19.46
CA SER A 197 9.21 6.17 20.81
C SER A 197 8.09 5.14 20.83
N MET A 198 8.46 3.87 21.02
CA MET A 198 7.55 2.73 21.07
C MET A 198 6.88 2.65 22.44
N SER A 199 5.58 2.40 22.47
CA SER A 199 4.85 2.09 23.71
C SER A 199 5.01 0.61 24.05
N ILE A 200 5.43 0.30 25.29
CA ILE A 200 5.61 -1.06 25.79
C ILE A 200 4.77 -1.24 27.04
N THR A 201 3.79 -2.15 26.95
CA THR A 201 2.96 -2.56 28.10
C THR A 201 3.49 -3.87 28.69
N ASP A 202 3.85 -3.84 29.98
CA ASP A 202 4.22 -5.04 30.72
C ASP A 202 3.00 -5.95 30.87
N LYS A 203 3.16 -7.24 30.55
CA LYS A 203 2.04 -8.18 30.57
C LYS A 203 1.54 -8.50 31.99
N GLN A 204 2.42 -8.44 32.99
CA GLN A 204 2.15 -8.75 34.39
C GLN A 204 1.63 -7.52 35.14
N THR A 205 2.35 -6.40 35.09
CA THR A 205 2.01 -5.19 35.85
C THR A 205 0.96 -4.32 35.17
N LYS A 206 0.76 -4.50 33.84
CA LYS A 206 -0.05 -3.63 32.97
C LYS A 206 0.46 -2.19 32.86
N GLU A 207 1.62 -1.88 33.43
CA GLU A 207 2.24 -0.57 33.28
C GLU A 207 2.72 -0.38 31.85
N THR A 208 2.56 0.86 31.35
CA THR A 208 3.01 1.25 30.01
C THR A 208 4.17 2.22 30.14
N SER A 209 5.27 1.92 29.45
CA SER A 209 6.46 2.75 29.37
C SER A 209 6.81 3.06 27.91
N LEU A 210 7.62 4.08 27.70
CA LEU A 210 8.12 4.45 26.39
C LEU A 210 9.55 3.98 26.21
N LYS A 211 9.87 3.46 25.02
CA LYS A 211 11.22 3.06 24.63
C LYS A 211 11.59 3.70 23.31
N ASP A 212 12.70 4.42 23.29
CA ASP A 212 13.27 4.93 22.05
C ASP A 212 13.79 3.77 21.19
N VAL A 213 13.38 3.77 19.93
CA VAL A 213 13.71 2.74 18.95
C VAL A 213 14.03 3.40 17.61
N GLU A 214 14.96 2.80 16.87
CA GLU A 214 15.18 3.11 15.47
C GLU A 214 14.76 1.88 14.66
N LEU A 215 13.70 2.02 13.86
CA LEU A 215 13.26 0.96 12.98
C LEU A 215 13.95 1.14 11.62
N VAL A 216 14.77 0.16 11.25
CA VAL A 216 15.56 0.17 10.00
C VAL A 216 15.05 -0.81 8.94
N GLN A 217 14.22 -1.78 9.34
CA GLN A 217 13.75 -2.88 8.49
C GLN A 217 12.30 -3.24 8.83
N ASP A 218 11.57 -3.80 7.87
CA ASP A 218 10.20 -4.27 8.08
C ASP A 218 10.16 -5.36 9.16
N GLU A 219 9.20 -5.26 10.10
CA GLU A 219 9.06 -6.22 11.20
C GLU A 219 8.23 -7.44 10.82
N GLY A 220 7.42 -7.33 9.77
CA GLY A 220 6.49 -8.35 9.29
C GLY A 220 7.15 -9.68 8.90
N PRO A 221 8.27 -9.69 8.14
CA PRO A 221 8.82 -10.90 7.56
C PRO A 221 9.22 -11.98 8.58
N ARG A 222 9.04 -13.24 8.20
CA ARG A 222 9.37 -14.46 8.98
C ARG A 222 10.11 -15.45 8.07
N PRO A 223 11.45 -15.35 7.95
CA PRO A 223 12.23 -16.23 7.06
C PRO A 223 12.24 -17.69 7.53
N ASP A 224 11.82 -17.95 8.76
CA ASP A 224 11.65 -19.28 9.37
C ASP A 224 10.26 -19.89 9.13
N THR A 225 9.39 -19.24 8.34
CA THR A 225 8.07 -19.78 7.99
C THR A 225 8.22 -21.13 7.29
N THR A 226 7.45 -22.13 7.72
CA THR A 226 7.38 -23.44 7.09
C THR A 226 5.95 -23.77 6.67
N GLN A 227 5.78 -24.57 5.61
CA GLN A 227 4.46 -25.05 5.19
C GLN A 227 3.75 -25.81 6.32
N GLU A 228 4.46 -26.65 7.06
CA GLU A 228 3.91 -27.35 8.23
C GLU A 228 3.47 -26.38 9.34
N GLY A 229 4.24 -25.31 9.56
CA GLY A 229 3.89 -24.26 10.51
C GLY A 229 2.61 -23.53 10.13
N LEU A 230 2.46 -23.19 8.85
CA LEU A 230 1.26 -22.57 8.30
C LEU A 230 0.04 -23.50 8.43
N ALA A 231 0.17 -24.78 8.05
CA ALA A 231 -0.90 -25.76 8.12
C ALA A 231 -1.44 -25.95 9.56
N LYS A 232 -0.58 -25.79 10.58
CA LYS A 232 -0.98 -25.88 12.01
C LYS A 232 -1.76 -24.66 12.50
N LEU A 233 -1.78 -23.55 11.76
CA LEU A 233 -2.53 -22.36 12.14
C LEU A 233 -4.04 -22.63 12.06
N LYS A 234 -4.74 -22.27 13.13
CA LYS A 234 -6.19 -22.34 13.21
C LYS A 234 -6.81 -21.24 12.32
N PRO A 235 -7.84 -21.56 11.52
CA PRO A 235 -8.69 -20.56 10.90
C PRO A 235 -9.24 -19.56 11.91
N VAL A 236 -9.40 -18.31 11.49
CA VAL A 236 -9.96 -17.23 12.33
C VAL A 236 -11.47 -17.43 12.52
N ARG A 237 -12.16 -17.96 11.50
CA ARG A 237 -13.55 -18.40 11.58
C ARG A 237 -13.62 -19.91 11.66
N GLU A 238 -14.53 -20.42 12.49
CA GLU A 238 -14.77 -21.85 12.58
C GLU A 238 -15.23 -22.41 11.21
N GLY A 239 -14.59 -23.50 10.76
CA GLY A 239 -14.84 -24.09 9.44
C GLY A 239 -14.31 -23.26 8.25
N GLY A 240 -13.62 -22.15 8.51
CA GLY A 240 -13.02 -21.30 7.49
C GLY A 240 -11.64 -21.77 7.01
N SER A 241 -11.06 -21.02 6.08
CA SER A 241 -9.74 -21.24 5.49
C SER A 241 -8.74 -20.11 5.79
N ILE A 242 -9.23 -18.94 6.22
CA ILE A 242 -8.38 -17.78 6.45
C ILE A 242 -7.72 -17.87 7.82
N THR A 243 -6.40 -17.77 7.85
CA THR A 243 -5.57 -17.76 9.06
C THR A 243 -4.76 -16.48 9.16
N ALA A 244 -4.12 -16.27 10.31
CA ALA A 244 -3.12 -15.21 10.46
C ALA A 244 -1.88 -15.40 9.57
N GLY A 245 -1.65 -16.60 9.04
CA GLY A 245 -0.50 -16.89 8.16
C GLY A 245 -0.77 -16.62 6.68
N ASN A 246 -2.04 -16.64 6.27
CA ASN A 246 -2.45 -16.41 4.87
C ASN A 246 -3.28 -15.12 4.67
N ALA A 247 -3.24 -14.25 5.68
CA ALA A 247 -3.76 -12.89 5.64
C ALA A 247 -2.62 -11.89 5.86
N SER A 248 -2.75 -10.70 5.29
CA SER A 248 -1.83 -9.60 5.58
C SER A 248 -1.84 -9.21 7.05
N GLN A 249 -0.67 -8.80 7.56
CA GLN A 249 -0.54 -8.29 8.92
C GLN A 249 -1.13 -6.88 9.02
N LEU A 250 -1.86 -6.60 10.10
CA LEU A 250 -2.17 -5.23 10.50
C LEU A 250 -0.86 -4.51 10.81
N SER A 251 -0.66 -3.36 10.20
CA SER A 251 0.62 -2.68 10.19
C SER A 251 0.52 -1.18 10.14
N ASP A 252 1.59 -0.53 10.60
CA ASP A 252 1.80 0.91 10.52
C ASP A 252 2.91 1.21 9.52
N GLY A 253 2.73 2.27 8.73
CA GLY A 253 3.75 2.72 7.79
C GLY A 253 3.28 3.84 6.87
N ALA A 254 4.22 4.47 6.16
CA ALA A 254 3.95 5.45 5.13
C ALA A 254 4.91 5.37 3.94
N SER A 255 4.46 5.83 2.77
CA SER A 255 5.26 5.93 1.54
C SER A 255 4.87 7.18 0.76
N ALA A 256 5.84 7.82 0.12
CA ALA A 256 5.65 9.00 -0.71
C ALA A 256 6.54 8.96 -1.95
N MET A 257 6.14 9.70 -2.97
CA MET A 257 6.84 9.83 -4.24
C MET A 257 6.81 11.29 -4.70
N VAL A 258 7.91 11.75 -5.29
CA VAL A 258 7.94 13.06 -5.96
C VAL A 258 7.61 12.86 -7.43
N ILE A 259 6.60 13.61 -7.88
CA ILE A 259 6.05 13.55 -9.23
C ILE A 259 6.19 14.95 -9.84
N MET A 260 6.66 15.03 -11.07
CA MET A 260 6.81 16.31 -11.78
C MET A 260 6.62 16.10 -13.28
N SER A 261 6.52 17.19 -14.04
CA SER A 261 6.51 17.07 -15.50
C SER A 261 7.87 16.55 -16.01
N ASP A 262 7.84 15.79 -17.10
CA ASP A 262 9.02 15.39 -17.88
C ASP A 262 9.94 16.57 -18.21
N LYS A 263 9.35 17.73 -18.54
CA LYS A 263 10.07 18.97 -18.81
C LYS A 263 10.78 19.52 -17.58
N GLU A 264 10.14 19.51 -16.42
CA GLU A 264 10.74 19.99 -15.17
C GLU A 264 11.87 19.04 -14.72
N ALA A 265 11.67 17.73 -14.84
CA ALA A 265 12.72 16.74 -14.60
C ALA A 265 13.93 16.97 -15.52
N ALA A 266 13.70 17.17 -16.82
CA ALA A 266 14.76 17.45 -17.79
C ALA A 266 15.51 18.75 -17.50
N LYS A 267 14.78 19.83 -17.15
CA LYS A 267 15.36 21.13 -16.76
C LYS A 267 16.29 21.00 -15.55
N ARG A 268 15.96 20.10 -14.61
CA ARG A 268 16.75 19.82 -13.40
C ARG A 268 17.83 18.75 -13.61
N GLY A 269 17.91 18.13 -14.79
CA GLY A 269 18.83 17.02 -15.06
C GLY A 269 18.52 15.76 -14.24
N LEU A 270 17.28 15.59 -13.78
CA LEU A 270 16.86 14.42 -13.02
C LEU A 270 16.56 13.25 -13.94
N LYS A 271 16.92 12.04 -13.50
CA LYS A 271 16.59 10.78 -14.17
C LYS A 271 15.37 10.18 -13.49
N PRO A 272 14.19 10.15 -14.12
CA PRO A 272 13.01 9.59 -13.48
C PRO A 272 13.11 8.06 -13.35
N LEU A 273 12.44 7.51 -12.34
CA LEU A 273 12.28 6.07 -12.14
C LEU A 273 11.26 5.46 -13.14
N GLY A 274 10.29 6.27 -13.55
CA GLY A 274 9.23 5.86 -14.46
C GLY A 274 8.20 6.96 -14.70
N ILE A 275 7.20 6.62 -15.48
CA ILE A 275 6.13 7.51 -15.95
C ILE A 275 4.80 6.92 -15.50
N PHE A 276 3.96 7.74 -14.89
CA PHE A 276 2.58 7.38 -14.63
C PHE A 276 1.79 7.41 -15.94
N ARG A 277 1.22 6.28 -16.34
CA ARG A 277 0.44 6.17 -17.59
C ARG A 277 -1.06 6.22 -17.34
N GLY A 278 -1.55 5.62 -16.26
CA GLY A 278 -2.96 5.73 -15.95
C GLY A 278 -3.37 5.03 -14.65
N PHE A 279 -4.59 5.34 -14.23
CA PHE A 279 -5.25 4.76 -13.07
C PHE A 279 -6.70 4.43 -13.41
N VAL A 280 -7.16 3.28 -12.97
CA VAL A 280 -8.55 2.82 -13.09
C VAL A 280 -9.05 2.35 -11.73
N SER A 281 -10.32 2.64 -11.46
CA SER A 281 -11.10 1.94 -10.44
C SER A 281 -12.35 1.32 -11.06
N ALA A 282 -12.80 0.21 -10.49
CA ALA A 282 -14.00 -0.51 -10.88
C ALA A 282 -14.72 -1.05 -9.63
N GLY A 283 -16.06 -1.10 -9.67
CA GLY A 283 -16.88 -1.69 -8.60
C GLY A 283 -17.12 -3.19 -8.84
N CYS A 284 -17.39 -3.92 -7.76
CA CYS A 284 -17.82 -5.32 -7.72
C CYS A 284 -18.75 -5.53 -6.51
N GLU A 285 -19.23 -6.75 -6.32
CA GLU A 285 -20.06 -7.06 -5.15
C GLU A 285 -19.25 -6.91 -3.84
N PRO A 286 -19.79 -6.29 -2.77
CA PRO A 286 -19.04 -6.04 -1.54
C PRO A 286 -18.61 -7.31 -0.80
N ASP A 287 -19.38 -8.39 -0.88
CA ASP A 287 -19.08 -9.67 -0.23
C ASP A 287 -17.88 -10.41 -0.84
N GLU A 288 -17.45 -9.98 -2.03
CA GLU A 288 -16.31 -10.52 -2.76
C GLU A 288 -15.32 -9.43 -3.14
N MET A 289 -15.26 -8.33 -2.39
CA MET A 289 -14.41 -7.17 -2.69
C MET A 289 -12.96 -7.53 -3.06
N GLY A 290 -12.45 -8.66 -2.54
CA GLY A 290 -11.15 -9.23 -2.88
C GLY A 290 -10.91 -9.40 -4.39
N ILE A 291 -11.96 -9.62 -5.19
CA ILE A 291 -11.83 -9.84 -6.63
C ILE A 291 -11.80 -8.56 -7.47
N GLY A 292 -11.87 -7.38 -6.83
CA GLY A 292 -11.84 -6.07 -7.50
C GLY A 292 -10.80 -5.92 -8.63
N PRO A 293 -9.55 -6.42 -8.49
CA PRO A 293 -8.55 -6.40 -9.57
C PRO A 293 -9.01 -7.01 -10.89
N VAL A 294 -9.87 -8.05 -10.85
CA VAL A 294 -10.44 -8.70 -12.05
C VAL A 294 -11.26 -7.72 -12.90
N TYR A 295 -11.80 -6.66 -12.31
CA TYR A 295 -12.56 -5.62 -13.02
C TYR A 295 -11.71 -4.39 -13.37
N ALA A 296 -10.76 -4.03 -12.50
CA ALA A 296 -9.93 -2.83 -12.70
C ALA A 296 -8.84 -3.04 -13.77
N VAL A 297 -8.18 -4.21 -13.76
CA VAL A 297 -7.04 -4.49 -14.65
C VAL A 297 -7.45 -4.54 -16.13
N PRO A 298 -8.49 -5.28 -16.56
CA PRO A 298 -8.85 -5.34 -17.98
C PRO A 298 -9.18 -3.95 -18.53
N ARG A 299 -9.93 -3.14 -17.77
CA ARG A 299 -10.28 -1.77 -18.15
C ARG A 299 -9.05 -0.86 -18.22
N LEU A 300 -8.06 -1.05 -17.34
CA LEU A 300 -6.79 -0.32 -17.40
C LEU A 300 -6.03 -0.65 -18.68
N LEU A 301 -5.86 -1.94 -18.97
CA LEU A 301 -5.09 -2.41 -20.12
C LEU A 301 -5.75 -2.03 -21.45
N GLU A 302 -7.07 -2.20 -21.56
CA GLU A 302 -7.87 -1.79 -22.73
C GLU A 302 -7.65 -0.30 -23.08
N ARG A 303 -7.69 0.59 -22.06
CA ARG A 303 -7.48 2.03 -22.26
C ARG A 303 -6.09 2.41 -22.78
N HIS A 304 -5.11 1.53 -22.61
CA HIS A 304 -3.74 1.74 -23.06
C HIS A 304 -3.36 0.84 -24.24
N GLY A 305 -4.31 0.07 -24.79
CA GLY A 305 -4.05 -0.85 -25.90
C GLY A 305 -3.08 -1.99 -25.53
N LEU A 306 -3.05 -2.39 -24.26
CA LEU A 306 -2.17 -3.43 -23.75
C LEU A 306 -2.94 -4.72 -23.43
N ARG A 307 -2.20 -5.82 -23.33
CA ARG A 307 -2.63 -7.14 -22.86
C ARG A 307 -1.87 -7.49 -21.59
N VAL A 308 -2.35 -8.51 -20.87
CA VAL A 308 -1.69 -9.00 -19.64
C VAL A 308 -0.24 -9.43 -19.93
N ASP A 309 -0.01 -10.03 -21.10
CA ASP A 309 1.33 -10.49 -21.54
C ASP A 309 2.33 -9.34 -21.78
N ASP A 310 1.84 -8.13 -22.06
CA ASP A 310 2.67 -6.94 -22.28
C ASP A 310 3.21 -6.34 -20.97
N ILE A 311 2.72 -6.81 -19.82
CA ILE A 311 3.16 -6.34 -18.51
C ILE A 311 4.31 -7.22 -18.01
N ASP A 312 5.41 -6.57 -17.66
CA ASP A 312 6.65 -7.23 -17.25
C ASP A 312 6.70 -7.51 -15.75
N LEU A 313 6.03 -6.67 -14.95
CA LEU A 313 6.04 -6.77 -13.49
C LEU A 313 4.67 -6.40 -12.89
N TRP A 314 4.24 -7.19 -11.92
CA TRP A 314 2.96 -7.03 -11.23
C TRP A 314 3.18 -6.93 -9.73
N GLU A 315 2.61 -5.87 -9.14
CA GLU A 315 2.45 -5.73 -7.70
C GLU A 315 0.94 -5.80 -7.39
N LEU A 316 0.46 -6.96 -6.95
CA LEU A 316 -0.91 -7.17 -6.49
C LEU A 316 -0.92 -7.20 -4.96
N ASN A 317 -1.66 -6.28 -4.32
CA ASN A 317 -1.73 -6.28 -2.87
C ASN A 317 -2.23 -7.63 -2.33
N GLU A 318 -1.59 -8.13 -1.29
CA GLU A 318 -1.89 -9.45 -0.72
C GLU A 318 -2.75 -9.32 0.55
N ALA A 319 -3.92 -8.69 0.45
CA ALA A 319 -4.79 -8.53 1.63
C ALA A 319 -5.08 -9.90 2.28
N PHE A 320 -5.37 -10.89 1.44
CA PHE A 320 -5.48 -12.32 1.76
C PHE A 320 -4.92 -13.13 0.60
N ALA A 321 -4.33 -14.31 0.86
CA ALA A 321 -3.78 -15.18 -0.19
C ALA A 321 -4.86 -15.60 -1.19
N VAL A 322 -6.07 -15.90 -0.69
CA VAL A 322 -7.21 -16.33 -1.52
C VAL A 322 -7.52 -15.38 -2.68
N GLN A 323 -7.53 -14.07 -2.44
CA GLN A 323 -7.86 -13.12 -3.49
C GLN A 323 -6.70 -12.93 -4.47
N VAL A 324 -5.45 -13.07 -4.02
CA VAL A 324 -4.29 -13.05 -4.91
C VAL A 324 -4.38 -14.19 -5.91
N LEU A 325 -4.59 -15.41 -5.39
CA LEU A 325 -4.71 -16.62 -6.20
C LEU A 325 -5.84 -16.48 -7.23
N TYR A 326 -7.03 -16.08 -6.77
CA TYR A 326 -8.16 -15.88 -7.66
C TYR A 326 -7.87 -14.85 -8.76
N CYS A 327 -7.39 -13.66 -8.38
CA CYS A 327 -7.14 -12.58 -9.33
C CYS A 327 -6.04 -12.94 -10.32
N ARG A 328 -4.93 -13.54 -9.85
CA ARG A 328 -3.83 -14.01 -10.69
C ARG A 328 -4.35 -14.98 -11.75
N ASP A 329 -5.07 -16.02 -11.32
CA ASP A 329 -5.51 -17.09 -12.21
C ASP A 329 -6.58 -16.59 -13.17
N LYS A 330 -7.52 -15.77 -12.68
CA LYS A 330 -8.60 -15.21 -13.50
C LYS A 330 -8.10 -14.23 -14.57
N LEU A 331 -7.07 -13.44 -14.25
CA LEU A 331 -6.44 -12.49 -15.16
C LEU A 331 -5.39 -13.15 -16.07
N GLY A 332 -4.91 -14.36 -15.75
CA GLY A 332 -3.84 -15.02 -16.48
C GLY A 332 -2.45 -14.40 -16.24
N ILE A 333 -2.20 -13.88 -15.03
CA ILE A 333 -0.91 -13.27 -14.68
C ILE A 333 0.14 -14.38 -14.47
N ASP A 334 1.29 -14.28 -15.16
CA ASP A 334 2.43 -15.18 -14.93
C ASP A 334 2.92 -15.05 -13.47
N PRO A 335 2.88 -16.13 -12.65
CA PRO A 335 3.29 -16.09 -11.25
C PRO A 335 4.74 -15.66 -11.05
N ARG A 336 5.61 -15.77 -12.06
CA ARG A 336 7.02 -15.34 -12.01
C ARG A 336 7.19 -13.83 -12.15
N LYS A 337 6.16 -13.13 -12.62
CA LYS A 337 6.11 -11.66 -12.74
C LYS A 337 5.35 -11.01 -11.59
N LEU A 338 4.74 -11.79 -10.70
CA LEU A 338 3.86 -11.32 -9.64
C LEU A 338 4.56 -11.30 -8.28
N ASN A 339 4.57 -10.14 -7.62
CA ASN A 339 5.08 -9.94 -6.26
C ASN A 339 6.44 -10.64 -6.06
N VAL A 340 7.37 -10.31 -6.95
CA VAL A 340 8.62 -11.07 -7.12
C VAL A 340 9.56 -10.99 -5.91
N ASN A 341 9.33 -10.01 -5.03
CA ASN A 341 10.03 -9.82 -3.76
C ASN A 341 9.08 -10.00 -2.55
N GLY A 342 7.95 -10.67 -2.77
CA GLY A 342 6.87 -10.88 -1.80
C GLY A 342 5.99 -9.63 -1.59
N GLY A 343 4.93 -9.76 -0.79
CA GLY A 343 3.95 -8.69 -0.60
C GLY A 343 3.42 -8.52 0.82
N ALA A 344 2.15 -8.15 0.93
CA ALA A 344 1.56 -7.71 2.20
C ALA A 344 1.36 -8.85 3.22
N ILE A 345 1.35 -10.13 2.81
CA ILE A 345 1.31 -11.26 3.75
C ILE A 345 2.62 -11.30 4.56
N SER A 346 3.76 -11.10 3.90
CA SER A 346 5.06 -11.10 4.55
C SER A 346 5.36 -9.78 5.26
N MET A 347 5.17 -8.64 4.59
CA MET A 347 5.60 -7.33 5.12
C MET A 347 4.56 -6.62 5.98
N GLY A 348 3.27 -6.80 5.66
CA GLY A 348 2.15 -6.11 6.30
C GLY A 348 1.38 -5.15 5.39
N HIS A 349 0.18 -4.75 5.83
CA HIS A 349 -0.75 -3.92 5.06
C HIS A 349 -1.21 -2.66 5.84
N PRO A 350 -0.38 -1.60 5.92
CA PRO A 350 -0.87 -0.29 6.34
C PRO A 350 -1.77 0.27 5.23
N TYR A 351 -3.09 0.25 5.45
CA TYR A 351 -4.09 0.41 4.37
C TYR A 351 -3.80 1.58 3.42
N GLY A 352 -3.67 2.80 3.95
CA GLY A 352 -3.41 4.00 3.15
C GLY A 352 -2.04 4.01 2.45
N MET A 353 -1.05 3.28 2.98
CA MET A 353 0.31 3.20 2.43
C MET A 353 0.40 2.27 1.24
N SER A 354 -0.29 1.12 1.27
CA SER A 354 0.09 -0.03 0.43
C SER A 354 0.11 0.30 -1.05
N GLY A 355 -0.88 1.04 -1.56
CA GLY A 355 -0.89 1.46 -2.96
C GLY A 355 0.38 2.23 -3.39
N ALA A 356 0.86 3.14 -2.53
CA ALA A 356 2.08 3.89 -2.80
C ALA A 356 3.35 3.05 -2.66
N ARG A 357 3.40 2.15 -1.66
CA ARG A 357 4.51 1.21 -1.49
C ARG A 357 4.65 0.25 -2.69
N LEU A 358 3.53 -0.29 -3.18
CA LEU A 358 3.51 -1.16 -4.35
C LEU A 358 4.04 -0.42 -5.58
N ALA A 359 3.58 0.81 -5.83
CA ALA A 359 4.08 1.62 -6.94
C ALA A 359 5.58 1.94 -6.83
N GLY A 360 6.07 2.31 -5.64
CA GLY A 360 7.50 2.58 -5.42
C GLY A 360 8.38 1.36 -5.64
N HIS A 361 7.98 0.23 -5.07
CA HIS A 361 8.70 -1.02 -5.22
C HIS A 361 8.73 -1.50 -6.68
N LEU A 362 7.59 -1.41 -7.36
CA LEU A 362 7.43 -1.75 -8.77
C LEU A 362 8.40 -0.98 -9.67
N LEU A 363 8.56 0.32 -9.43
CA LEU A 363 9.48 1.16 -10.21
C LEU A 363 10.94 0.77 -9.96
N ILE A 364 11.34 0.58 -8.69
CA ILE A 364 12.72 0.23 -8.33
C ILE A 364 13.09 -1.17 -8.84
N GLU A 365 12.28 -2.18 -8.54
CA GLU A 365 12.55 -3.56 -8.99
C GLU A 365 12.40 -3.67 -10.51
N GLY A 366 11.48 -2.92 -11.10
CA GLY A 366 11.31 -2.81 -12.54
C GLY A 366 12.60 -2.41 -13.24
N ARG A 367 13.29 -1.38 -12.75
CA ARG A 367 14.60 -0.95 -13.29
C ARG A 367 15.66 -2.03 -13.17
N ARG A 368 15.75 -2.72 -12.02
CA ARG A 368 16.69 -3.84 -11.84
C ARG A 368 16.45 -4.97 -12.83
N ARG A 369 15.19 -5.16 -13.25
CA ARG A 369 14.77 -6.18 -14.21
C ARG A 369 14.73 -5.70 -15.66
N LYS A 370 15.00 -4.42 -15.92
CA LYS A 370 14.81 -3.78 -17.24
C LYS A 370 13.39 -4.02 -17.79
N ALA A 371 12.42 -4.00 -16.89
CA ALA A 371 11.00 -4.09 -17.23
C ALA A 371 10.58 -2.79 -17.92
N LYS A 372 9.67 -2.89 -18.90
CA LYS A 372 9.10 -1.73 -19.58
C LYS A 372 7.79 -1.30 -18.93
N TYR A 373 6.88 -2.23 -18.70
CA TYR A 373 5.57 -1.93 -18.11
C TYR A 373 5.37 -2.66 -16.78
N GLY A 374 4.90 -1.91 -15.79
CA GLY A 374 4.51 -2.43 -14.50
C GLY A 374 3.07 -2.08 -14.15
N VAL A 375 2.37 -2.98 -13.46
CA VAL A 375 1.03 -2.70 -12.91
C VAL A 375 1.02 -2.91 -11.40
N ALA A 376 0.58 -1.88 -10.68
CA ALA A 376 0.21 -1.99 -9.27
C ALA A 376 -1.31 -2.08 -9.16
N THR A 377 -1.85 -3.09 -8.48
CA THR A 377 -3.29 -3.33 -8.38
C THR A 377 -3.70 -3.88 -7.01
N MET A 378 -4.94 -3.64 -6.62
CA MET A 378 -5.46 -4.09 -5.32
C MET A 378 -6.98 -4.15 -5.27
N CYS A 379 -7.48 -5.03 -4.40
CA CYS A 379 -8.84 -4.99 -3.90
C CYS A 379 -9.05 -3.79 -2.98
N VAL A 380 -10.30 -3.37 -2.84
CA VAL A 380 -10.70 -2.23 -2.02
C VAL A 380 -12.01 -2.60 -1.32
N GLY A 381 -12.03 -2.39 0.01
CA GLY A 381 -13.21 -2.65 0.83
C GLY A 381 -14.49 -1.99 0.29
N GLY A 382 -15.64 -2.56 0.64
CA GLY A 382 -16.93 -2.09 0.14
C GLY A 382 -17.23 -2.48 -1.33
N GLY A 383 -16.39 -3.30 -1.97
CA GLY A 383 -16.66 -3.86 -3.30
C GLY A 383 -16.04 -3.06 -4.43
N MET A 384 -14.73 -2.85 -4.42
CA MET A 384 -14.03 -2.13 -5.48
C MET A 384 -12.66 -2.76 -5.79
N GLY A 385 -12.12 -2.44 -6.96
CA GLY A 385 -10.73 -2.65 -7.34
C GLY A 385 -10.11 -1.36 -7.85
N ALA A 386 -8.78 -1.29 -7.77
CA ALA A 386 -7.99 -0.21 -8.36
C ALA A 386 -6.72 -0.77 -9.01
N ALA A 387 -6.30 -0.18 -10.13
CA ALA A 387 -5.07 -0.53 -10.83
C ALA A 387 -4.42 0.72 -11.44
N SER A 388 -3.09 0.80 -11.38
CA SER A 388 -2.28 1.82 -12.06
C SER A 388 -1.25 1.19 -12.99
N LEU A 389 -1.05 1.81 -14.14
CA LEU A 389 -0.02 1.46 -15.11
C LEU A 389 1.15 2.44 -14.99
N PHE A 390 2.36 1.88 -14.95
CA PHE A 390 3.60 2.62 -14.99
C PHE A 390 4.46 2.13 -16.15
N GLU A 391 5.10 3.08 -16.85
CA GLU A 391 6.21 2.78 -17.75
C GLU A 391 7.51 3.03 -16.98
N ILE A 392 8.41 2.07 -16.98
CA ILE A 392 9.66 2.12 -16.21
C ILE A 392 10.78 2.63 -17.13
N ILE A 393 11.61 3.54 -16.61
CA ILE A 393 12.74 4.13 -17.35
C ILE A 393 14.05 3.56 -16.79
N ASP A 394 14.93 3.10 -17.69
CA ASP A 394 16.24 2.54 -17.36
C ASP A 394 17.21 3.56 -16.72
#